data_AF-A0A7C3B290-F1
#
_entry.id   AF-A0A7C3B290-F1
#
_cell.length_a   1.000
_cell.length_b   1.000
_cell.length_c   1.000
_cell.angle_alpha   90.00
_cell.angle_beta   90.00
_cell.angle_gamma   90.00
#
_symmetry.space_group_name_H-M   'P 1'
#
loop_
_entity.id
_entity.type
_entity.pdbx_description
1 polymer ?
#
loop_
_entity_poly.entity_id
_entity_poly.type
_entity_poly.pdbx_seq_one_letter_code
_entity_poly.pdbx_strand_id
1 'polypeptide(L)' 'TEEEELEPSSKEAPHYWRVKAVDGAANEGEWSEAGSFYVGSRFTLPETAKKVLIGLGIAGACFLGFWLGRRTAYAKRA' A
#
# COMPACT_ATOMS: atom_id res chain seq x y z
N THR A 1 -22.63 11.44 4.78
CA THR A 1 -21.43 12.10 4.26
C THR A 1 -20.66 11.06 3.48
N GLU A 2 -20.49 11.25 2.19
CA GLU A 2 -19.59 10.40 1.40
C GLU A 2 -18.16 10.88 1.71
N GLU A 3 -17.28 9.97 2.11
CA GLU A 3 -15.86 10.28 2.31
C GLU A 3 -15.18 10.28 0.94
N GLU A 4 -14.75 11.46 0.48
CA GLU A 4 -13.94 11.59 -0.73
C GLU A 4 -12.48 11.34 -0.37
N GLU A 5 -11.92 10.22 -0.84
CA GLU A 5 -10.51 9.90 -0.66
C GLU A 5 -9.67 10.66 -1.70
N LEU A 6 -8.63 11.34 -1.24
CA LEU A 6 -7.74 12.10 -2.12
C LEU A 6 -6.79 11.15 -2.85
N GLU A 7 -6.63 11.40 -4.16
CA GLU A 7 -5.63 10.71 -4.97
C GLU A 7 -4.21 10.96 -4.43
N PRO A 8 -3.31 9.96 -4.52
CA PRO A 8 -1.92 10.14 -4.16
C PRO A 8 -1.27 11.29 -4.93
N SER A 9 -0.45 12.06 -4.23
CA SER A 9 0.25 13.23 -4.75
C SER A 9 1.68 13.29 -4.26
N SER A 10 2.48 14.15 -4.88
CA SER A 10 3.91 14.29 -4.60
C SER A 10 4.27 15.71 -4.20
N LYS A 11 5.56 15.93 -3.86
CA LYS A 11 6.06 17.26 -3.52
C LYS A 11 6.04 18.21 -4.71
N GLU A 12 6.10 17.68 -5.92
CA GLU A 12 6.04 18.44 -7.18
C GLU A 12 4.62 18.88 -7.52
N ALA A 13 3.60 18.18 -7.00
CA ALA A 13 2.19 18.49 -7.23
C ALA A 13 1.36 18.33 -5.93
N PRO A 14 1.56 19.21 -4.94
CA PRO A 14 0.86 19.11 -3.65
C PRO A 14 -0.60 19.59 -3.76
N HIS A 15 -1.42 19.19 -2.79
CA HIS A 15 -2.74 19.79 -2.56
C HIS A 15 -2.59 21.08 -1.77
N TYR A 16 -3.46 22.03 -2.06
CA TYR A 16 -3.54 23.31 -1.37
C TYR A 16 -4.87 23.43 -0.64
N TRP A 17 -4.84 24.04 0.53
CA TRP A 17 -6.02 24.32 1.33
C TRP A 17 -5.91 25.69 1.99
N ARG A 18 -7.06 26.24 2.34
CA ARG A 18 -7.20 27.50 3.09
C ARG A 18 -8.45 27.41 3.96
N VAL A 19 -8.46 28.16 5.05
CA VAL A 19 -9.59 28.25 5.97
C VAL A 19 -10.06 29.69 6.08
N LYS A 20 -11.36 29.88 6.32
CA LYS A 20 -11.93 31.19 6.68
C LYS A 20 -12.88 31.01 7.85
N ALA A 21 -13.04 32.06 8.65
CA ALA A 21 -14.04 32.10 9.70
C ALA A 21 -15.41 32.47 9.10
N VAL A 22 -16.47 31.87 9.64
CA VAL A 22 -17.85 32.28 9.39
C VAL A 22 -18.52 32.43 10.76
N ASP A 23 -19.09 33.60 11.03
CA ASP A 23 -19.76 33.86 12.31
C ASP A 23 -21.19 33.30 12.38
N GLY A 24 -21.85 33.43 13.53
CA GLY A 24 -23.22 32.93 13.74
C GLY A 24 -24.30 33.69 12.93
N ALA A 25 -23.96 34.83 12.33
CA ALA A 25 -24.81 35.57 11.41
C ALA A 25 -24.45 35.30 9.93
N ALA A 26 -23.60 34.30 9.68
CA ALA A 26 -23.09 33.92 8.36
C ALA A 26 -22.20 34.97 7.67
N ASN A 27 -21.62 35.92 8.42
CA ASN A 27 -20.59 36.79 7.85
C ASN A 27 -19.29 36.01 7.68
N GLU A 28 -18.67 36.15 6.51
CA GLU A 28 -17.42 35.48 6.18
C GLU A 28 -16.22 36.41 6.40
N GLY A 29 -15.19 35.91 7.08
CA GLY A 29 -13.90 36.59 7.18
C GLY A 29 -12.99 36.32 5.98
N GLU A 30 -11.85 36.99 5.97
CA GLU A 30 -10.80 36.74 4.99
C GLU A 30 -10.30 35.30 5.05
N TRP A 31 -9.87 34.79 3.90
CA TRP A 31 -9.19 33.50 3.83
C TRP A 31 -7.80 33.58 4.47
N SER A 32 -7.38 32.49 5.10
CA SER A 32 -6.00 32.30 5.55
C SER A 32 -5.03 32.29 4.37
N GLU A 33 -3.73 32.43 4.69
CA GLU A 33 -2.68 32.01 3.77
C GLU A 33 -2.88 30.53 3.37
N ALA A 34 -2.42 30.19 2.15
CA ALA A 34 -2.56 28.84 1.63
C ALA A 34 -1.58 27.89 2.32
N GLY A 35 -2.11 26.81 2.90
CA GLY A 35 -1.33 25.66 3.34
C GLY A 35 -1.20 24.61 2.21
N SER A 36 -0.19 23.74 2.30
CA SER A 36 -0.03 22.63 1.37
C SER A 36 0.35 21.32 2.06
N PHE A 37 -0.03 20.20 1.43
CA PHE A 37 0.37 18.85 1.82
C PHE A 37 0.38 17.93 0.60
N TYR A 38 0.99 16.75 0.74
CA TYR A 38 0.97 15.70 -0.27
C TYR A 38 0.47 14.40 0.35
N VAL A 39 -0.19 13.58 -0.46
CA VAL A 39 -0.81 12.30 -0.05
C VAL A 39 0.09 11.17 -0.54
N GLY A 40 0.77 10.50 0.40
CA GLY A 40 1.61 9.36 0.05
C GLY A 40 0.78 8.12 -0.28
N SER A 41 1.15 7.38 -1.33
CA SER A 41 0.65 6.02 -1.54
C SER A 41 1.57 4.99 -0.87
N ARG A 42 0.98 3.90 -0.39
CA ARG A 42 1.72 2.72 0.04
C ARG A 42 1.49 1.61 -0.97
N PHE A 43 2.57 1.02 -1.48
CA PHE A 43 2.44 -0.20 -2.24
C PHE A 43 1.91 -1.31 -1.34
N THR A 44 0.70 -1.78 -1.64
CA THR A 44 0.10 -2.94 -1.00
C THR A 44 -0.18 -4.00 -2.04
N LEU A 45 0.29 -5.22 -1.79
CA LEU A 45 -0.03 -6.34 -2.67
C LEU A 45 -1.50 -6.69 -2.52
N PRO A 46 -2.26 -6.83 -3.62
CA PRO A 46 -3.61 -7.36 -3.59
C PRO A 46 -3.63 -8.69 -2.83
N GLU A 47 -4.70 -8.94 -2.07
CA GLU A 47 -4.78 -10.12 -1.21
C GLU A 47 -4.57 -11.43 -1.99
N THR A 48 -5.09 -11.48 -3.22
CA THR A 48 -4.87 -12.58 -4.16
C THR A 48 -3.39 -12.78 -4.49
N ALA A 49 -2.66 -11.70 -4.82
CA ALA A 49 -1.23 -11.77 -5.15
C ALA A 49 -0.41 -12.27 -3.95
N LYS A 50 -0.74 -11.79 -2.74
CA LYS A 50 -0.12 -12.25 -1.49
C LYS A 50 -0.32 -13.76 -1.28
N LYS A 51 -1.54 -14.26 -1.47
CA LYS A 51 -1.85 -15.70 -1.34
C LYS A 51 -1.12 -16.56 -2.37
N VAL A 52 -1.03 -16.10 -3.61
CA VAL A 52 -0.27 -16.80 -4.67
C VAL A 52 1.20 -16.90 -4.31
N LEU A 53 1.82 -15.81 -3.85
CA LEU A 53 3.24 -15.82 -3.45
C LEU A 53 3.51 -16.78 -2.29
N ILE A 54 2.61 -16.83 -1.29
CA ILE A 54 2.71 -17.79 -0.19
C ILE A 54 2.59 -19.23 -0.72
N GLY A 55 1.61 -19.51 -1.58
CA GLY A 55 1.42 -20.82 -2.18
C GLY A 55 2.62 -21.30 -3.00
N LEU A 56 3.20 -20.41 -3.83
CA LEU A 56 4.41 -20.68 -4.59
C LEU A 56 5.61 -20.98 -3.68
N GLY A 57 5.75 -20.24 -2.58
CA GLY A 57 6.79 -20.50 -1.57
C GLY A 57 6.66 -21.89 -0.95
N ILE A 58 5.44 -22.29 -0.55
CA ILE A 58 5.17 -23.62 0.01
C ILE A 58 5.44 -24.71 -1.03
N ALA A 59 4.93 -24.56 -2.25
CA ALA A 59 5.14 -25.53 -3.33
C ALA A 59 6.62 -25.70 -3.67
N GLY A 60 7.38 -24.59 -3.72
CA GLY A 60 8.82 -24.60 -3.93
C GLY A 60 9.57 -25.33 -2.82
N ALA A 61 9.23 -25.09 -1.56
CA ALA A 61 9.83 -25.78 -0.42
C ALA A 61 9.54 -27.30 -0.44
N CYS A 62 8.29 -27.69 -0.73
CA CYS A 62 7.90 -29.09 -0.89
C CYS A 62 8.66 -29.76 -2.04
N PHE A 63 8.78 -29.08 -3.19
CA PHE A 63 9.52 -29.57 -4.34
C PHE A 63 11.01 -29.76 -4.02
N LEU A 64 11.65 -28.77 -3.40
CA LEU A 64 13.05 -28.84 -2.99
C LEU A 64 13.29 -29.96 -1.98
N GLY A 65 12.42 -30.11 -0.97
CA GLY A 65 12.48 -31.20 0.01
C GLY A 65 12.37 -32.58 -0.65
N PHE A 66 11.40 -32.75 -1.54
CA PHE A 66 11.23 -33.98 -2.32
C PHE A 66 12.47 -34.27 -3.19
N TRP A 67 13.00 -33.26 -3.88
CA TRP A 67 14.15 -33.39 -4.76
C TRP A 67 15.43 -33.76 -4.00
N LEU A 68 15.69 -33.13 -2.85
CA LEU A 68 16.82 -33.45 -1.96
C LEU A 68 16.68 -34.85 -1.35
N GLY A 69 15.48 -35.24 -0.93
CA GLY A 69 15.19 -36.58 -0.41
C GLY A 69 15.46 -37.67 -1.44
N ARG A 70 15.05 -37.45 -2.70
CA ARG A 70 15.37 -38.37 -3.81
C ARG A 70 16.87 -38.50 -4.03
N ARG A 71 17.60 -37.39 -4.09
CA ARG A 71 19.06 -37.42 -4.33
C ARG A 71 19.82 -38.15 -3.23
N THR A 72 19.44 -37.96 -1.97
CA THR A 72 20.11 -38.60 -0.83
C THR A 72 19.76 -40.09 -0.69
N ALA A 73 18.56 -40.52 -1.08
CA ALA A 73 18.15 -41.92 -1.03
C ALA A 73 18.91 -42.82 -2.02
N TYR A 74 19.23 -42.33 -3.22
CA TYR A 74 20.02 -43.08 -4.20
C TYR A 74 21.52 -43.12 -3.87
N ALA A 75 22.03 -42.13 -3.12
CA ALA A 75 23.44 -42.07 -2.72
C ALA A 75 23.82 -43.09 -1.62
N LYS A 76 22.84 -43.63 -0.86
CA LYS A 76 23.07 -44.67 0.17
C LYS A 76 22.92 -46.11 -0.34
N ARG A 77 22.68 -46.32 -1.64
CA ARG A 77 22.49 -47.64 -2.26
C ARG A 77 23.53 -48.00 -3.33
N ALA A 78 24.60 -47.21 -3.45
CA ALA A 78 25.75 -47.46 -4.33
C ALA A 78 26.99 -47.84 -3.50
#